data_AF-A0A964PJN7-F1
#
_entry.id   AF-A0A964PJN7-F1
#
_cell.length_a   1.000
_cell.length_b   1.000
_cell.length_c   1.000
_cell.angle_alpha   90.00
_cell.angle_beta   90.00
_cell.angle_gamma   90.00
#
_symmetry.space_group_name_H-M   'P 1'
#
loop_
_entity.id
_entity.type
_entity.pdbx_description
1 polymer ?
#
loop_
_entity_poly.entity_id
_entity_poly.type
_entity_poly.pdbx_seq_one_letter_code
_entity_poly.pdbx_strand_id
1 'polypeptide(L)'
;MEKAEGQQHPLSTYLWIWGLLFVLSTFSYLVDYFHVQGYLRWTLIIIFMLLKAGLIVSIFMHMAWERLALKCAILVPPLCLLVLIGLMFIEGDYTFLTRVGAFLR
;
A
#
# COMPACT_ATOMS: atom_id res chain seq x y z
N MET A 1 5.53 41.05 -24.35
CA MET A 1 4.22 40.36 -24.27
C MET A 1 4.35 39.32 -23.17
N GLU A 2 3.78 39.67 -22.04
CA GLU A 2 3.83 38.97 -20.75
C GLU A 2 3.00 37.68 -20.82
N LYS A 3 3.59 36.54 -20.41
CA LYS A 3 2.85 35.31 -20.11
C LYS A 3 3.03 35.03 -18.63
N ALA A 4 2.22 35.71 -17.83
CA ALA A 4 1.96 35.33 -16.45
C ALA A 4 0.74 34.38 -16.43
N GLU A 5 0.71 33.53 -15.40
CA GLU A 5 -0.43 32.75 -14.89
C GLU A 5 -0.77 31.41 -15.58
N GLY A 6 -0.39 30.33 -14.88
CA GLY A 6 -0.79 28.96 -15.21
C GLY A 6 0.13 27.92 -14.60
N GLN A 7 0.28 27.92 -13.27
CA GLN A 7 0.96 26.88 -12.49
C GLN A 7 0.14 25.58 -12.57
N GLN A 8 0.07 24.99 -13.77
CA GLN A 8 -0.56 23.72 -14.07
C GLN A 8 0.47 22.64 -13.75
N HIS A 9 0.20 21.83 -12.73
CA HIS A 9 1.07 20.72 -12.33
C HIS A 9 1.55 19.97 -13.58
N PRO A 10 2.88 19.88 -13.80
CA PRO A 10 3.43 19.47 -15.07
C PRO A 10 2.99 18.04 -15.37
N LEU A 11 2.25 17.85 -16.46
CA LEU A 11 1.86 16.54 -17.00
C LEU A 11 3.04 15.54 -17.04
N SER A 12 4.26 16.05 -17.19
CA SER A 12 5.50 15.29 -17.12
C SER A 12 5.64 14.45 -15.83
N THR A 13 5.24 14.99 -14.67
CA THR A 13 5.29 14.26 -13.39
C THR A 13 4.35 13.06 -13.42
N TYR A 14 3.09 13.24 -13.84
CA TYR A 14 2.13 12.14 -13.94
C TYR A 14 2.57 11.05 -14.92
N LEU A 15 3.10 11.42 -16.10
CA LEU A 15 3.61 10.46 -17.08
C LEU A 15 4.80 9.67 -16.54
N TRP A 16 5.67 10.29 -15.76
CA TRP A 16 6.81 9.60 -15.17
C TRP A 16 6.36 8.63 -14.06
N ILE A 17 5.47 9.05 -13.16
CA ILE A 17 4.93 8.13 -12.14
C ILE A 17 4.12 7.00 -12.77
N TRP A 18 3.39 7.26 -13.85
CA TRP A 18 2.73 6.22 -14.62
C TRP A 18 3.71 5.19 -15.19
N GLY A 19 4.83 5.65 -15.76
CA GLY A 19 5.92 4.78 -16.21
C GLY A 19 6.52 3.95 -15.06
N LEU A 20 6.73 4.56 -13.89
CA LEU A 20 7.19 3.85 -12.69
C LEU A 20 6.21 2.78 -12.23
N LEU A 21 4.90 3.06 -12.22
CA LEU A 21 3.86 2.09 -11.86
C LEU A 21 3.84 0.90 -12.84
N PHE A 22 4.04 1.17 -14.13
CA PHE A 22 4.15 0.13 -15.14
C PHE A 22 5.36 -0.77 -14.89
N VAL A 23 6.54 -0.17 -14.67
CA VAL A 23 7.77 -0.90 -14.35
C VAL A 23 7.58 -1.75 -13.09
N LEU A 24 7.00 -1.18 -12.03
CA LEU A 24 6.73 -1.91 -10.79
C LEU A 24 5.78 -3.10 -10.98
N SER A 25 4.76 -2.93 -11.82
CA SER A 25 3.81 -4.00 -12.14
C SER A 25 4.47 -5.13 -12.93
N THR A 26 5.37 -4.79 -13.86
CA THR A 26 6.19 -5.77 -14.59
C THR A 26 7.11 -6.54 -13.64
N PHE A 27 7.74 -5.88 -12.67
CA PHE A 27 8.53 -6.55 -11.65
C PHE A 27 7.69 -7.51 -10.81
N SER A 28 6.48 -7.13 -10.40
CA SER A 28 5.57 -8.04 -9.69
C SER A 28 5.27 -9.29 -10.52
N TYR A 29 5.04 -9.15 -11.83
CA TYR A 29 4.79 -10.28 -12.73
C TYR A 29 6.05 -11.15 -12.94
N LEU A 30 7.23 -10.54 -12.96
CA LEU A 30 8.51 -11.25 -13.06
C LEU A 30 8.76 -12.17 -11.85
N VAL A 31 8.34 -11.78 -10.65
CA VAL A 31 8.43 -12.66 -9.45
C VAL A 31 7.67 -13.96 -9.66
N ASP A 32 6.45 -13.86 -10.21
CA ASP A 32 5.65 -15.03 -10.52
C ASP A 32 6.24 -15.83 -11.69
N TYR A 33 6.81 -15.15 -12.70
CA TYR A 33 7.47 -15.80 -13.84
C TYR A 33 8.72 -16.59 -13.45
N PHE A 34 9.55 -16.07 -12.54
CA PHE A 34 10.74 -16.77 -12.04
C PHE A 34 10.40 -17.89 -11.06
N HIS A 35 9.12 -18.18 -10.83
CA HIS A 35 8.64 -19.25 -9.95
C HIS A 35 9.32 -19.23 -8.57
N VAL A 36 9.52 -18.02 -8.03
CA VAL A 36 10.12 -17.86 -6.70
C VAL A 36 9.21 -18.57 -5.69
N GLN A 37 9.77 -19.47 -4.88
CA GLN A 37 8.99 -20.28 -3.93
C GLN A 37 9.17 -19.84 -2.48
N GLY A 38 8.21 -20.21 -1.65
CA GLY A 38 8.23 -19.99 -0.20
C GLY A 38 8.03 -18.54 0.21
N TYR A 39 8.65 -18.17 1.33
CA TYR A 39 8.51 -16.85 1.96
C TYR A 39 9.00 -15.70 1.08
N LEU A 40 9.97 -15.94 0.19
CA LEU A 40 10.55 -14.92 -0.68
C LEU A 40 9.52 -14.36 -1.69
N ARG A 41 8.59 -15.19 -2.16
CA ARG A 41 7.47 -14.73 -3.01
C ARG A 41 6.53 -13.84 -2.23
N TRP A 42 6.18 -14.25 -1.01
CA TRP A 42 5.28 -13.51 -0.12
C TRP A 42 5.83 -12.12 0.19
N THR A 43 7.10 -12.02 0.58
CA THR A 43 7.73 -10.74 0.91
C THR A 43 7.82 -9.82 -0.32
N LEU A 44 8.24 -10.33 -1.48
CA LEU A 44 8.32 -9.51 -2.70
C LEU A 44 6.95 -9.00 -3.15
N ILE A 45 5.92 -9.85 -3.17
CA ILE A 45 4.57 -9.43 -3.58
C ILE A 45 4.05 -8.33 -2.66
N ILE A 46 4.19 -8.49 -1.33
CA ILE A 46 3.77 -7.47 -0.37
C ILE A 46 4.54 -6.16 -0.58
N ILE A 47 5.86 -6.23 -0.77
CA ILE A 47 6.69 -5.05 -1.04
C ILE A 47 6.23 -4.33 -2.31
N PHE A 48 6.02 -5.05 -3.42
CA PHE A 48 5.53 -4.44 -4.66
C PHE A 48 4.12 -3.87 -4.53
N MET A 49 3.23 -4.54 -3.78
CA MET A 49 1.89 -4.02 -3.49
C MET A 49 1.92 -2.72 -2.67
N LEU A 50 2.76 -2.65 -1.63
CA LEU A 50 2.91 -1.45 -0.81
C LEU A 50 3.56 -0.30 -1.59
N LEU A 51 4.59 -0.58 -2.38
CA LEU A 51 5.25 0.44 -3.20
C LEU A 51 4.30 1.04 -4.23
N LYS A 52 3.54 0.22 -4.97
CA LYS A 52 2.57 0.76 -5.95
C LYS A 52 1.44 1.52 -5.26
N ALA A 53 0.92 1.02 -4.13
CA ALA A 53 -0.13 1.68 -3.38
C ALA A 53 0.36 3.04 -2.84
N GLY A 54 1.58 3.10 -2.29
CA GLY A 54 2.20 4.34 -1.82
C GLY A 54 2.41 5.35 -2.95
N LEU A 55 2.88 4.91 -4.12
CA LEU A 55 3.03 5.76 -5.30
C LEU A 55 1.68 6.34 -5.78
N ILE A 56 0.63 5.52 -5.81
CA ILE A 56 -0.72 5.95 -6.18
C ILE A 56 -1.25 6.96 -5.15
N VAL A 57 -1.14 6.66 -3.87
CA VAL A 57 -1.62 7.55 -2.79
C VAL A 57 -0.89 8.89 -2.80
N SER A 58 0.43 8.89 -2.96
CA SER A 58 1.25 10.11 -2.94
C SER A 58 0.94 11.06 -4.10
N ILE A 59 0.78 10.52 -5.32
CA ILE A 59 0.72 11.32 -6.56
C ILE A 59 -0.69 11.40 -7.14
N PHE A 60 -1.36 10.26 -7.35
CA PHE A 60 -2.68 10.23 -7.99
C PHE A 60 -3.77 10.72 -7.05
N MET A 61 -3.63 10.44 -5.75
CA MET A 61 -4.50 10.99 -4.71
C MET A 61 -4.05 12.38 -4.22
N HIS A 62 -3.15 13.06 -4.96
CA HIS A 62 -2.71 14.45 -4.75
C HIS A 62 -2.24 14.76 -3.31
N MET A 63 -1.88 13.73 -2.52
CA MET A 63 -1.43 13.87 -1.13
C MET A 63 -0.18 14.74 -0.99
N ALA A 64 0.64 14.84 -2.04
CA ALA A 64 1.84 15.68 -2.01
C ALA A 64 1.52 17.19 -1.87
N TRP A 65 0.35 17.66 -2.33
CA TRP A 65 0.06 19.10 -2.45
C TRP A 65 -1.19 19.59 -1.71
N GLU A 66 -1.88 18.72 -0.96
CA GLU A 66 -3.09 19.09 -0.20
C GLU A 66 -2.89 19.27 1.32
N ARG A 67 -3.91 19.88 1.96
CA ARG A 67 -3.98 20.11 3.40
C ARG A 67 -3.95 18.80 4.19
N LEU A 68 -3.33 18.83 5.37
CA LEU A 68 -3.20 17.68 6.28
C LEU A 68 -4.53 16.98 6.60
N ALA A 69 -5.64 17.72 6.60
CA ALA A 69 -6.97 17.18 6.88
C ALA A 69 -7.43 16.12 5.85
N LEU A 70 -7.14 16.33 4.55
CA LEU A 70 -7.48 15.38 3.48
C LEU A 70 -6.58 14.13 3.53
N LYS A 71 -5.31 14.32 3.93
CA LYS A 71 -4.38 13.22 4.17
C LYS A 71 -4.89 12.30 5.29
N CYS A 72 -5.32 12.89 6.40
CA CYS A 72 -5.91 12.12 7.50
C CYS A 72 -7.22 11.44 7.08
N ALA A 73 -8.11 12.11 6.35
CA ALA A 73 -9.37 11.53 5.92
C ALA A 73 -9.20 10.25 5.07
N ILE A 74 -8.15 10.19 4.24
CA ILE A 74 -7.86 9.04 3.37
C ILE A 74 -7.04 7.96 4.08
N LEU A 75 -6.11 8.34 4.96
CA LEU A 75 -5.20 7.40 5.62
C LEU A 75 -5.79 6.77 6.90
N VAL A 76 -6.73 7.46 7.55
CA VAL A 76 -7.39 6.96 8.77
C VAL A 76 -8.21 5.69 8.53
N PRO A 77 -9.03 5.55 7.47
CA PRO A 77 -9.79 4.32 7.26
C PRO A 77 -8.91 3.07 7.06
N PRO A 78 -7.87 3.08 6.20
CA PRO A 78 -6.93 1.97 6.09
C PRO A 78 -6.20 1.66 7.40
N LEU A 79 -5.79 2.70 8.14
CA LEU A 79 -5.12 2.51 9.43
C LEU A 79 -6.04 1.86 10.46
N CYS A 80 -7.31 2.27 10.51
CA CYS A 80 -8.31 1.69 11.41
C CYS A 80 -8.52 0.20 11.10
N LEU A 81 -8.56 -0.16 9.80
CA LEU A 81 -8.62 -1.56 9.37
C LEU A 81 -7.38 -2.35 9.80
N LEU A 82 -6.17 -1.80 9.68
CA LEU A 82 -4.95 -2.47 10.14
C LEU A 82 -4.95 -2.72 11.64
N VAL A 83 -5.43 -1.74 12.44
CA VAL A 83 -5.60 -1.91 13.88
C VAL A 83 -6.61 -3.01 14.20
N LEU A 84 -7.76 -3.03 13.51
CA LEU A 84 -8.80 -4.05 13.72
C LEU A 84 -8.29 -5.45 13.37
N ILE A 85 -7.58 -5.60 12.25
CA ILE A 85 -6.94 -6.86 11.86
C ILE A 85 -5.93 -7.31 12.94
N GLY A 86 -5.12 -6.38 13.47
CA GLY A 86 -4.17 -6.69 14.55
C GLY A 86 -4.84 -7.16 15.83
N LEU A 87 -5.94 -6.51 16.25
CA LEU A 87 -6.73 -6.95 17.40
C LEU A 87 -7.36 -8.33 17.18
N MET A 88 -7.91 -8.59 16.00
CA MET A 88 -8.50 -9.88 15.64
C MET A 88 -7.45 -11.00 15.59
N PHE A 89 -6.22 -10.70 15.16
CA PHE A 89 -5.11 -11.64 15.18
C PHE A 89 -4.77 -12.07 16.61
N ILE A 90 -4.65 -11.10 17.51
CA ILE A 90 -4.37 -11.32 18.94
C ILE A 90 -5.49 -12.14 19.61
N GLU A 91 -6.75 -11.75 19.41
CA GLU A 91 -7.92 -12.50 19.94
C GLU A 91 -8.00 -13.93 19.38
N GLY A 92 -7.57 -14.12 18.12
CA GLY A 92 -7.48 -15.44 17.49
C GLY A 92 -6.52 -16.37 18.22
N ASP A 93 -5.33 -15.89 18.55
CA ASP A 93 -4.33 -16.65 19.32
C ASP A 93 -4.82 -16.97 20.75
N TYR A 94 -5.42 -15.99 21.43
CA TYR A 94 -6.01 -16.22 22.76
C TYR A 94 -7.09 -17.31 22.72
N THR A 95 -8.01 -17.23 21.75
CA THR A 95 -9.07 -18.23 21.57
C THR A 95 -8.50 -19.62 21.28
N PHE A 96 -7.46 -19.70 20.45
CA PHE A 96 -6.78 -20.96 20.14
C PHE A 96 -6.14 -21.58 21.40
N LEU A 97 -5.40 -20.79 22.17
CA LEU A 97 -4.74 -21.25 23.40
C LEU A 97 -5.75 -21.71 24.46
N THR A 98 -6.84 -20.97 24.67
CA THR A 98 -7.89 -21.35 25.61
C THR A 98 -8.57 -22.66 25.20
N ARG A 99 -8.82 -22.87 23.90
CA ARG A 99 -9.40 -24.13 23.39
C ARG A 99 -8.47 -25.31 23.57
N VAL A 100 -7.17 -25.15 23.29
CA VAL A 100 -6.17 -26.19 23.51
C VAL A 100 -6.04 -26.52 25.00
N GLY A 101 -5.98 -25.51 25.86
CA GLY A 101 -5.93 -25.69 27.32
C GLY A 101 -7.18 -26.36 27.89
N ALA A 102 -8.37 -26.05 27.35
CA ALA A 102 -9.62 -26.71 27.72
C ALA A 102 -9.71 -28.15 27.21
N PHE A 103 -9.13 -28.46 26.05
CA PHE A 103 -9.07 -29.83 25.53
C PHE A 103 -8.08 -30.72 26.31
N LEU A 104 -7.02 -30.13 26.87
CA LEU A 104 -5.98 -30.83 27.64
C LEU A 104 -6.34 -31.07 29.12
N ARG A 105 -7.42 -30.45 29.62
CA ARG A 105 -7.93 -30.60 30.99
C ARG A 105 -9.09 -31.58 31.03
#